data_AF-A0A2P5M1Q9-F1
#
_entry.id   AF-A0A2P5M1Q9-F1
#
_cell.length_a   1.000
_cell.length_b   1.000
_cell.length_c   1.000
_cell.angle_alpha   90.00
_cell.angle_beta   90.00
_cell.angle_gamma   90.00
#
_symmetry.space_group_name_H-M   'P 1'
#
loop_
_entity.id
_entity.type
_entity.pdbx_description
1 polymer ?
#
loop_
_entity_poly.entity_id
_entity_poly.type
_entity_poly.pdbx_seq_one_letter_code
_entity_poly.pdbx_strand_id
1 'polypeptide(L)'
;MTSVVTDDQYYTAKQLAGLPGLPSTESGVIRLAIRENWPYRKRNGRGGGREYAASSLPIETQRALRRQNEIATVQAATGEIIQKHKIQLIDYGICDWQKIRRDARVGLINALKQSMDNDQISLEMAFYRFERAAIDGGTECQEYKMLAVAKDGRGSHGEAKLPTIRSVQRWFAASDLTPKCRQKDMDIPDWADDFLDAYRRPQKPSVDAAYQEFCRHYVGNRPSIHQVRRFLDKLPAIVREKGRMGPRELKNIKPFVRRTFEELWPNDVWSADGHTFDAEVQHPLHGRPFRPEITTIIDIGTRKVIGFSVGLAESSLATVDALRHAVITHGVGAIFYVDNGAGYKNELLANEAIGLMGRCGITVKHSLPYNSQARGVIERVQKTLWVSLAKTLDSYMGADMDRQAKQLN
;
A
#
# COMPACT_ATOMS: atom_id res chain seq x y z
N MET A 1 41.15 24.86 -5.56
CA MET A 1 42.36 24.61 -6.37
C MET A 1 41.90 24.27 -7.77
N THR A 2 42.19 25.13 -8.73
CA THR A 2 41.90 24.98 -10.16
C THR A 2 42.57 23.71 -10.68
N SER A 3 41.79 22.67 -10.97
CA SER A 3 42.31 21.44 -11.60
C SER A 3 42.59 21.74 -13.07
N VAL A 4 43.83 22.10 -13.35
CA VAL A 4 44.40 22.17 -14.69
C VAL A 4 44.20 20.80 -15.34
N VAL A 5 43.42 20.73 -16.42
CA VAL A 5 43.50 19.58 -17.32
C VAL A 5 44.91 19.59 -17.87
N THR A 6 45.73 18.68 -17.37
CA THR A 6 47.09 18.48 -17.86
C THR A 6 47.02 18.18 -19.35
N ASP A 7 47.82 18.88 -20.15
CA ASP A 7 47.91 18.77 -21.62
C ASP A 7 48.23 17.36 -22.15
N ASP A 8 48.44 16.38 -21.26
CA ASP A 8 48.86 15.01 -21.55
C ASP A 8 47.73 13.99 -21.73
N GLN A 9 46.45 14.39 -21.73
CA GLN A 9 45.34 13.47 -22.01
C GLN A 9 45.10 13.29 -23.51
N TYR A 10 45.09 12.04 -23.96
CA TYR A 10 44.90 11.64 -25.36
C TYR A 10 43.53 11.00 -25.57
N TYR A 11 42.84 11.38 -26.65
CA TYR A 11 41.50 10.90 -26.98
C TYR A 11 41.46 10.25 -28.37
N THR A 12 40.69 9.18 -28.50
CA THR A 12 40.46 8.53 -29.80
C THR A 12 39.44 9.29 -30.64
N ALA A 13 39.54 9.22 -31.97
CA ALA A 13 38.55 9.83 -32.87
C ALA A 13 37.11 9.37 -32.58
N LYS A 14 36.94 8.13 -32.12
CA LYS A 14 35.63 7.59 -31.71
C LYS A 14 35.06 8.27 -30.47
N GLN A 15 35.89 8.58 -29.47
CA GLN A 15 35.46 9.29 -28.26
C GLN A 15 35.14 10.76 -28.52
N LEU A 16 35.76 11.33 -29.55
CA LEU A 16 35.60 12.72 -29.94
C LEU A 16 34.40 12.98 -30.87
N ALA A 17 33.91 11.93 -31.54
CA ALA A 17 32.80 12.06 -32.48
C ALA A 17 31.52 12.56 -31.79
N GLY A 18 30.92 13.60 -32.37
CA GLY A 18 29.69 14.21 -31.86
C GLY A 18 29.87 15.19 -30.70
N LEU A 19 31.11 15.45 -30.26
CA LEU A 19 31.37 16.53 -29.31
C LEU A 19 31.22 17.91 -30.00
N PRO A 20 30.88 18.97 -29.23
CA PRO A 20 30.78 20.33 -29.76
C PRO A 20 32.06 20.74 -30.50
N GLY A 21 31.91 21.29 -31.70
CA GLY A 21 33.01 21.67 -32.59
C GLY A 21 33.57 20.53 -33.46
N LEU A 22 33.05 19.30 -33.33
CA LEU A 22 33.52 18.12 -34.08
C LEU A 22 32.43 17.41 -34.90
N PRO A 23 32.83 16.72 -35.99
CA PRO A 23 31.92 15.88 -36.77
C PRO A 23 31.28 14.76 -35.93
N SER A 24 30.05 14.39 -36.29
CA SER A 24 29.27 13.34 -35.63
C SER A 24 29.81 11.91 -35.84
N THR A 25 30.75 11.72 -36.76
CA THR A 25 31.29 10.40 -37.12
C THR A 25 32.80 10.34 -36.91
N GLU A 26 33.30 9.18 -36.48
CA GLU A 26 34.73 8.91 -36.27
C GLU A 26 35.57 9.23 -37.52
N SER A 27 35.10 8.79 -38.70
CA SER A 27 35.75 9.09 -39.99
C SER A 27 35.75 10.59 -40.32
N GLY A 28 34.74 11.33 -39.88
CA GLY A 28 34.71 12.79 -39.99
C GLY A 28 35.78 13.45 -39.14
N VAL A 29 35.95 13.00 -37.89
CA VAL A 29 36.97 13.50 -36.97
C VAL A 29 38.38 13.20 -37.49
N ILE A 30 38.63 12.01 -38.03
CA ILE A 30 39.95 11.67 -38.61
C ILE A 30 40.29 12.57 -39.80
N ARG A 31 39.34 12.83 -40.70
CA ARG A 31 39.56 13.73 -41.84
C ARG A 31 39.82 15.17 -41.39
N LEU A 32 39.11 15.63 -40.37
CA LEU A 32 39.33 16.94 -39.77
C LEU A 32 40.73 17.03 -39.15
N ALA A 33 41.14 16.04 -38.37
CA ALA A 33 42.46 16.01 -37.75
C ALA A 33 43.61 15.98 -38.77
N ILE A 34 43.41 15.34 -39.94
CA ILE A 34 44.38 15.38 -41.04
C ILE A 34 44.42 16.78 -41.68
N ARG A 35 43.25 17.38 -41.93
CA ARG A 35 43.14 18.71 -42.56
C ARG A 35 43.76 19.81 -41.70
N GLU A 36 43.51 19.76 -40.40
CA GLU A 36 44.00 20.72 -39.41
C GLU A 36 45.37 20.31 -38.82
N ASN A 37 45.96 19.22 -39.32
CA ASN A 37 47.27 18.69 -38.96
C ASN A 37 47.49 18.52 -37.44
N TRP A 38 46.58 17.81 -36.77
CA TRP A 38 46.68 17.61 -35.33
C TRP A 38 47.81 16.63 -34.95
N PRO A 39 48.60 16.94 -33.90
CA PRO A 39 49.57 16.01 -33.35
C PRO A 39 48.86 14.76 -32.85
N TYR A 40 49.38 13.60 -33.24
CA TYR A 40 48.81 12.32 -32.86
C TYR A 40 49.87 11.36 -32.31
N ARG A 41 49.42 10.49 -31.42
CA ARG A 41 50.17 9.32 -30.95
C ARG A 41 49.53 8.06 -31.51
N LYS A 42 50.34 7.05 -31.81
CA LYS A 42 49.83 5.72 -32.18
C LYS A 42 49.30 5.01 -30.94
N ARG A 43 48.04 4.58 -30.98
CA ARG A 43 47.40 3.84 -29.90
C ARG A 43 48.07 2.49 -29.71
N ASN A 44 48.43 2.16 -28.47
CA ASN A 44 48.94 0.84 -28.11
C ASN A 44 47.77 -0.15 -27.92
N GLY A 45 47.47 -0.95 -28.95
CA GLY A 45 46.45 -2.01 -28.89
C GLY A 45 46.17 -2.68 -30.25
N ARG A 46 45.42 -3.79 -30.24
CA ARG A 46 44.98 -4.47 -31.49
C ARG A 46 44.14 -3.51 -32.34
N GLY A 47 44.49 -3.39 -33.62
CA GLY A 47 43.75 -2.58 -34.60
C GLY A 47 44.33 -1.19 -34.92
N GLY A 48 45.46 -0.79 -34.30
CA GLY A 48 46.28 0.37 -34.71
C GLY A 48 45.49 1.65 -35.04
N GLY A 49 45.24 2.51 -34.05
CA GLY A 49 44.54 3.80 -34.22
C GLY A 49 45.41 5.01 -33.88
N ARG A 50 44.91 6.22 -34.19
CA ARG A 50 45.50 7.50 -33.76
C ARG A 50 44.74 8.06 -32.56
N GLU A 51 45.48 8.61 -31.61
CA GLU A 51 44.95 9.37 -30.49
C GLU A 51 45.48 10.80 -30.54
N TYR A 52 44.63 11.75 -30.21
CA TYR A 52 44.91 13.18 -30.33
C TYR A 52 44.97 13.81 -28.94
N ALA A 53 45.96 14.68 -28.73
CA ALA A 53 46.12 15.39 -27.46
C ALA A 53 44.97 16.38 -27.25
N ALA A 54 44.47 16.49 -26.01
CA ALA A 54 43.37 17.39 -25.67
C ALA A 54 43.64 18.85 -26.08
N SER A 55 44.90 19.29 -25.95
CA SER A 55 45.38 20.63 -26.32
C SER A 55 45.26 20.95 -27.81
N SER A 56 45.25 19.92 -28.66
CA SER A 56 45.14 20.07 -30.12
C SER A 56 43.71 20.16 -30.65
N LEU A 57 42.71 19.94 -29.79
CA LEU A 57 41.30 19.94 -30.16
C LEU A 57 40.74 21.37 -30.20
N PRO A 58 39.61 21.63 -30.91
CA PRO A 58 38.94 22.93 -30.87
C PRO A 58 38.58 23.35 -29.44
N ILE A 59 38.64 24.65 -29.16
CA ILE A 59 38.44 25.19 -27.80
C ILE A 59 37.08 24.81 -27.20
N GLU A 60 36.05 24.69 -28.04
CA GLU A 60 34.71 24.25 -27.64
C GLU A 60 34.70 22.79 -27.18
N THR A 61 35.41 21.92 -27.90
CA THR A 61 35.60 20.51 -27.55
C THR A 61 36.40 20.37 -26.27
N GLN A 62 37.47 21.15 -26.11
CA GLN A 62 38.26 21.16 -24.87
C GLN A 62 37.39 21.49 -23.67
N ARG A 63 36.60 22.58 -23.74
CA ARG A 63 35.67 22.97 -22.66
C ARG A 63 34.65 21.89 -22.33
N ALA A 64 34.09 21.22 -23.35
CA ALA A 64 33.15 20.12 -23.15
C ALA A 64 33.79 18.93 -22.41
N LEU A 65 35.01 18.56 -22.78
CA LEU A 65 35.78 17.49 -22.12
C LEU A 65 36.14 17.85 -20.67
N ARG A 66 36.54 19.11 -20.40
CA ARG A 66 36.80 19.58 -19.03
C ARG A 66 35.55 19.43 -18.15
N ARG A 67 34.41 19.87 -18.66
CA ARG A 67 33.12 19.78 -17.94
C ARG A 67 32.72 18.34 -17.66
N GLN A 68 32.90 17.43 -18.62
CA GLN A 68 32.63 16.00 -18.42
C GLN A 68 33.54 15.39 -17.36
N ASN A 69 34.84 15.73 -17.38
CA ASN A 69 35.79 15.28 -16.36
C ASN A 69 35.42 15.84 -14.98
N GLU A 70 35.11 17.13 -14.85
CA GLU A 70 34.67 17.75 -13.58
C GLU A 70 33.41 17.07 -13.01
N ILE A 71 32.41 16.80 -13.86
CA ILE A 71 31.19 16.08 -13.46
C ILE A 71 31.54 14.66 -12.99
N ALA A 72 32.43 13.96 -13.69
CA ALA A 72 32.87 12.62 -13.30
C ALA A 72 33.63 12.63 -11.97
N THR A 73 34.49 13.62 -11.71
CA THR A 73 35.21 13.76 -10.44
C THR A 73 34.27 14.05 -9.28
N VAL A 74 33.28 14.94 -9.48
CA VAL A 74 32.26 15.23 -8.48
C VAL A 74 31.38 14.01 -8.22
N GLN A 75 30.99 13.25 -9.24
CA GLN A 75 30.23 12.01 -9.08
C GLN A 75 31.04 10.91 -8.37
N ALA A 76 32.33 10.78 -8.66
CA ALA A 76 33.21 9.83 -7.98
C ALA A 76 33.42 10.19 -6.49
N ALA A 77 33.68 11.47 -6.19
CA ALA A 77 33.77 11.96 -4.81
C ALA A 77 32.44 11.80 -4.05
N THR A 78 31.30 12.03 -4.71
CA THR A 78 29.97 11.81 -4.13
C THR A 78 29.72 10.31 -3.89
N GLY A 79 30.14 9.45 -4.83
CA GLY A 79 30.09 7.99 -4.69
C GLY A 79 30.93 7.47 -3.51
N GLU A 80 32.14 8.00 -3.31
CA GLU A 80 33.00 7.67 -2.17
C GLU A 80 32.41 8.18 -0.83
N ILE A 81 31.81 9.37 -0.80
CA ILE A 81 31.11 9.87 0.40
C ILE A 81 29.90 8.99 0.73
N ILE A 82 29.13 8.57 -0.27
CA ILE A 82 27.99 7.65 -0.12
C ILE A 82 28.46 6.24 0.30
N GLN A 83 29.63 5.78 -0.16
CA GLN A 83 30.21 4.51 0.28
C GLN A 83 30.75 4.56 1.72
N LYS A 84 31.42 5.66 2.12
CA LYS A 84 31.86 5.87 3.52
C LYS A 84 30.69 6.07 4.48
N HIS A 85 29.58 6.66 4.02
CA HIS A 85 28.34 6.83 4.81
C HIS A 85 27.30 5.73 4.57
N LYS A 86 27.65 4.67 3.86
CA LYS A 86 26.95 3.38 3.99
C LYS A 86 27.33 2.82 5.36
N ILE A 87 26.74 3.41 6.40
CA ILE A 87 26.54 2.76 7.68
C ILE A 87 25.99 1.38 7.32
N GLN A 88 26.73 0.35 7.72
CA GLN A 88 26.27 -1.03 7.62
C GLN A 88 24.91 -1.12 8.32
N LEU A 89 23.83 -1.05 7.54
CA LEU A 89 22.49 -1.47 7.93
C LEU A 89 22.52 -2.99 8.04
N ILE A 90 23.21 -3.49 9.06
CA ILE A 90 23.03 -4.84 9.57
C ILE A 90 22.02 -4.67 10.71
N ASP A 91 20.76 -4.49 10.36
CA ASP A 91 19.68 -4.41 11.35
C ASP A 91 18.43 -5.18 10.91
N TYR A 92 18.65 -6.44 10.53
CA TYR A 92 17.57 -7.38 10.18
C TYR A 92 16.86 -7.96 11.42
N GLY A 93 17.02 -7.39 12.62
CA GLY A 93 16.50 -7.98 13.86
C GLY A 93 15.86 -7.03 14.88
N ILE A 94 15.98 -5.71 14.71
CA ILE A 94 15.52 -4.73 15.71
C ILE A 94 14.38 -3.88 15.13
N CYS A 95 13.25 -3.80 15.86
CA CYS A 95 12.10 -2.99 15.46
C CYS A 95 12.39 -1.48 15.54
N ASP A 96 11.68 -0.65 14.78
CA ASP A 96 11.94 0.80 14.75
C ASP A 96 11.82 1.48 16.12
N TRP A 97 10.89 1.03 16.97
CA TRP A 97 10.79 1.55 18.35
C TRP A 97 12.02 1.19 19.21
N GLN A 98 12.66 0.04 18.97
CA GLN A 98 13.87 -0.37 19.68
C GLN A 98 15.06 0.48 19.23
N LYS A 99 15.15 0.81 17.93
CA LYS A 99 16.15 1.74 17.39
C LYS A 99 16.03 3.13 18.01
N ILE A 100 14.83 3.72 17.96
CA ILE A 100 14.55 5.04 18.52
C ILE A 100 14.94 5.09 20.01
N ARG A 101 14.59 4.06 20.77
CA ARG A 101 14.92 4.01 22.20
C ARG A 101 16.42 3.78 22.46
N ARG A 102 17.09 2.94 21.67
CA ARG A 102 18.54 2.74 21.73
C ARG A 102 19.27 4.07 21.47
N ASP A 103 18.89 4.77 20.42
CA ASP A 103 19.53 6.02 20.02
C ASP A 103 19.27 7.12 21.07
N ALA A 104 18.07 7.16 21.66
CA ALA A 104 17.79 8.04 22.81
C ALA A 104 18.65 7.72 24.04
N ARG A 105 18.93 6.44 24.32
CA ARG A 105 19.84 6.04 25.42
C ARG A 105 21.28 6.45 25.13
N VAL A 106 21.74 6.30 23.89
CA VAL A 106 23.07 6.77 23.46
C VAL A 106 23.18 8.28 23.66
N GLY A 107 22.20 9.04 23.18
CA GLY A 107 22.15 10.49 23.34
C GLY A 107 22.16 10.91 24.81
N LEU A 108 21.34 10.27 25.65
CA LEU A 108 21.29 10.53 27.08
C LEU A 108 22.64 10.24 27.77
N ILE A 109 23.26 9.10 27.48
CA ILE A 109 24.57 8.74 28.05
C ILE A 109 25.64 9.75 27.64
N ASN A 110 25.66 10.17 26.38
CA ASN A 110 26.63 11.15 25.90
C ASN A 110 26.42 12.52 26.57
N ALA A 111 25.18 12.98 26.72
CA ALA A 111 24.86 14.22 27.41
C ALA A 111 25.28 14.17 28.89
N LEU A 112 25.03 13.06 29.57
CA LEU A 112 25.43 12.87 30.97
C LEU A 112 26.96 12.79 31.11
N LYS A 113 27.67 12.07 30.23
CA LYS A 113 29.14 12.04 30.19
C LYS A 113 29.72 13.44 30.00
N GLN A 114 29.18 14.20 29.06
CA GLN A 114 29.62 15.57 28.82
C GLN A 114 29.41 16.47 30.05
N SER A 115 28.28 16.34 30.76
CA SER A 115 28.04 17.08 32.00
C SER A 115 28.99 16.64 33.12
N MET A 116 29.29 15.35 33.23
CA MET A 116 30.28 14.83 34.18
C MET A 116 31.69 15.39 33.90
N ASP A 117 32.10 15.42 32.64
CA ASP A 117 33.42 15.89 32.23
C ASP A 117 33.58 17.41 32.39
N ASN A 118 32.55 18.18 32.01
CA ASN A 118 32.58 19.65 32.07
C ASN A 118 32.58 20.17 33.52
N ASP A 119 31.75 19.59 34.38
CA ASP A 119 31.52 20.10 35.74
C ASP A 119 32.26 19.29 36.82
N GLN A 120 33.00 18.24 36.43
CA GLN A 120 33.67 17.29 37.32
C GLN A 120 32.73 16.71 38.41
N ILE A 121 31.52 16.31 38.01
CA ILE A 121 30.48 15.78 38.91
C ILE A 121 30.25 14.28 38.73
N SER A 122 29.68 13.64 39.75
CA SER A 122 29.29 12.23 39.67
C SER A 122 28.10 12.03 38.72
N LEU A 123 27.94 10.79 38.22
CA LEU A 123 26.77 10.40 37.42
C LEU A 123 25.45 10.69 38.15
N GLU A 124 25.43 10.53 39.48
CA GLU A 124 24.25 10.80 40.31
C GLU A 124 23.87 12.27 40.30
N MET A 125 24.85 13.15 40.43
CA MET A 125 24.63 14.59 40.37
C MET A 125 24.28 15.07 38.95
N ALA A 126 24.92 14.51 37.92
CA ALA A 126 24.61 14.80 36.53
C ALA A 126 23.18 14.37 36.18
N PHE A 127 22.78 13.16 36.58
CA PHE A 127 21.42 12.67 36.37
C PHE A 127 20.40 13.49 37.16
N TYR A 128 20.68 13.85 38.42
CA TYR A 128 19.80 14.69 39.23
C TYR A 128 19.54 16.05 38.57
N ARG A 129 20.59 16.72 38.07
CA ARG A 129 20.45 17.99 37.34
C ARG A 129 19.61 17.82 36.08
N PHE A 130 19.87 16.76 35.32
CA PHE A 130 19.17 16.47 34.08
C PHE A 130 17.69 16.15 34.31
N GLU A 131 17.39 15.35 35.34
CA GLU A 131 16.03 15.03 35.78
C GLU A 131 15.31 16.29 36.29
N ARG A 132 16.00 17.15 37.04
CA ARG A 132 15.42 18.40 37.53
C ARG A 132 15.09 19.37 36.40
N ALA A 133 16.00 19.55 35.44
CA ALA A 133 15.76 20.33 34.23
C ALA A 133 14.56 19.77 33.43
N ALA A 134 14.46 18.44 33.33
CA ALA A 134 13.33 17.78 32.68
C ALA A 134 11.99 18.03 33.40
N ILE A 135 11.97 17.98 34.73
CA ILE A 135 10.77 18.23 35.53
C ILE A 135 10.36 19.70 35.45
N ASP A 136 11.30 20.61 35.67
CA ASP A 136 11.05 22.06 35.71
C ASP A 136 10.68 22.60 34.31
N GLY A 137 11.28 22.05 33.25
CA GLY A 137 10.96 22.39 31.84
C GLY A 137 9.74 21.69 31.27
N GLY A 138 9.16 20.73 31.98
CA GLY A 138 7.95 20.00 31.58
C GLY A 138 8.10 19.19 30.28
N THR A 139 6.97 18.75 29.72
CA THR A 139 6.95 17.79 28.60
C THR A 139 7.54 18.29 27.28
N GLU A 140 7.71 19.61 27.14
CA GLU A 140 8.20 20.23 25.92
C GLU A 140 9.72 20.36 25.87
N CYS A 141 10.41 20.34 27.01
CA CYS A 141 11.87 20.47 27.05
C CYS A 141 12.59 19.22 26.49
N GLN A 142 13.83 19.42 26.04
CA GLN A 142 14.60 18.39 25.35
C GLN A 142 15.00 17.25 26.29
N GLU A 143 15.34 17.59 27.54
CA GLU A 143 15.73 16.69 28.61
C GLU A 143 14.60 15.72 28.95
N TYR A 144 13.37 16.25 29.07
CA TYR A 144 12.19 15.44 29.30
C TYR A 144 11.93 14.48 28.14
N LYS A 145 11.97 14.98 26.89
CA LYS A 145 11.78 14.16 25.70
C LYS A 145 12.81 13.03 25.61
N MET A 146 14.09 13.32 25.87
CA MET A 146 15.16 12.31 25.85
C MET A 146 14.95 11.23 26.92
N LEU A 147 14.64 11.62 28.15
CA LEU A 147 14.37 10.66 29.24
C LEU A 147 13.12 9.82 28.96
N ALA A 148 12.04 10.45 28.49
CA ALA A 148 10.78 9.79 28.19
C ALA A 148 10.94 8.73 27.09
N VAL A 149 11.70 9.03 26.03
CA VAL A 149 11.94 8.10 24.91
C VAL A 149 12.88 6.96 25.32
N ALA A 150 13.92 7.23 26.12
CA ALA A 150 14.91 6.23 26.56
C ALA A 150 14.33 5.15 27.50
N LYS A 151 13.22 5.46 28.18
CA LYS A 151 12.60 4.63 29.24
C LYS A 151 12.01 3.30 28.73
N ASP A 152 12.11 2.25 29.54
CA ASP A 152 11.40 0.98 29.30
C ASP A 152 9.90 1.04 29.65
N GLY A 153 9.10 0.24 28.93
CA GLY A 153 7.63 0.21 29.07
C GLY A 153 7.08 -0.54 30.29
N ARG A 154 7.90 -1.25 31.08
CA ARG A 154 7.47 -1.99 32.28
C ARG A 154 7.97 -1.33 33.56
N GLY A 155 7.07 -1.21 34.55
CA GLY A 155 7.40 -0.88 35.95
C GLY A 155 7.50 0.62 36.27
N SER A 156 6.40 1.37 36.18
CA SER A 156 6.34 2.73 36.75
C SER A 156 5.72 2.69 38.13
N HIS A 157 6.48 3.11 39.14
CA HIS A 157 5.92 3.68 40.36
C HIS A 157 6.37 5.15 40.41
N GLY A 158 5.41 6.08 40.38
CA GLY A 158 5.64 7.53 40.45
C GLY A 158 4.89 8.35 39.39
N GLU A 159 4.62 9.63 39.70
CA GLU A 159 3.84 10.57 38.87
C GLU A 159 4.55 11.03 37.59
N ALA A 160 5.90 11.10 37.58
CA ALA A 160 6.65 11.71 36.50
C ALA A 160 6.92 10.81 35.26
N LYS A 161 6.65 9.49 35.32
CA LYS A 161 6.89 8.53 34.21
C LYS A 161 8.29 8.60 33.56
N LEU A 162 9.34 9.01 34.28
CA LEU A 162 10.74 9.07 33.82
C LEU A 162 11.55 7.81 34.22
N PRO A 163 12.71 7.51 33.60
CA PRO A 163 13.56 6.40 34.03
C PRO A 163 14.26 6.72 35.36
N THR A 164 14.52 5.70 36.17
CA THR A 164 15.25 5.86 37.43
C THR A 164 16.76 5.89 37.22
N ILE A 165 17.49 6.48 38.17
CA ILE A 165 18.96 6.45 38.15
C ILE A 165 19.55 5.04 38.03
N ARG A 166 18.92 4.03 38.67
CA ARG A 166 19.34 2.62 38.54
C ARG A 166 19.25 2.09 37.11
N SER A 167 18.27 2.58 36.35
CA SER A 167 18.11 2.24 34.93
C SER A 167 19.24 2.85 34.10
N VAL A 168 19.57 4.12 34.38
CA VAL A 168 20.68 4.83 33.73
C VAL A 168 22.04 4.19 34.06
N GLN A 169 22.31 3.86 35.32
CA GLN A 169 23.52 3.14 35.74
C GLN A 169 23.65 1.79 34.99
N ARG A 170 22.55 1.05 34.84
CA ARG A 170 22.54 -0.20 34.05
C ARG A 170 22.88 0.05 32.58
N TRP A 171 22.38 1.13 32.00
CA TRP A 171 22.70 1.50 30.61
C TRP A 171 24.17 1.91 30.46
N PHE A 172 24.74 2.65 31.40
CA PHE A 172 26.16 3.01 31.42
C PHE A 172 27.09 1.79 31.44
N ALA A 173 26.68 0.72 32.13
CA ALA A 173 27.44 -0.53 32.21
C ALA A 173 27.19 -1.50 31.05
N ALA A 174 26.21 -1.21 30.17
CA ALA A 174 25.82 -2.11 29.10
C ALA A 174 26.65 -1.89 27.82
N SER A 175 27.08 -2.97 27.19
CA SER A 175 27.70 -2.95 25.85
C SER A 175 26.68 -2.72 24.72
N ASP A 176 25.43 -3.14 24.93
CA ASP A 176 24.31 -2.92 24.01
C ASP A 176 23.15 -2.24 24.73
N LEU A 177 22.76 -1.07 24.21
CA LEU A 177 21.68 -0.24 24.73
C LEU A 177 20.32 -0.58 24.14
N THR A 178 20.26 -1.54 23.21
CA THR A 178 19.03 -1.97 22.55
C THR A 178 18.05 -2.56 23.58
N PRO A 179 16.81 -2.06 23.67
CA PRO A 179 15.82 -2.63 24.57
C PRO A 179 15.55 -4.09 24.20
N LYS A 180 15.55 -4.97 25.21
CA LYS A 180 15.18 -6.38 25.01
C LYS A 180 13.71 -6.47 24.61
N CYS A 181 13.45 -7.01 23.42
CA CYS A 181 12.11 -7.41 23.00
C CYS A 181 11.95 -8.90 23.28
N ARG A 182 10.90 -9.29 23.99
CA ARG A 182 10.52 -10.70 24.07
C ARG A 182 10.02 -11.10 22.69
N GLN A 183 10.84 -11.85 21.96
CA GLN A 183 10.40 -12.44 20.71
C GLN A 183 9.26 -13.43 21.01
N LYS A 184 8.24 -13.43 20.15
CA LYS A 184 7.21 -14.47 20.22
C LYS A 184 7.90 -15.76 19.82
N ASP A 185 7.86 -16.73 20.71
CA ASP A 185 8.21 -18.11 20.38
C ASP A 185 7.28 -18.55 19.23
N MET A 186 7.86 -18.82 18.06
CA MET A 186 7.15 -19.22 16.85
C MET A 186 7.23 -20.73 16.62
N ASP A 187 7.75 -21.49 17.58
CA ASP A 187 7.84 -22.93 17.47
C ASP A 187 6.43 -23.52 17.41
N ILE A 188 6.27 -24.46 16.48
CA ILE A 188 5.02 -25.20 16.30
C ILE A 188 5.07 -26.37 17.30
N PRO A 189 4.16 -26.42 18.28
CA PRO A 189 4.15 -27.52 19.25
C PRO A 189 3.83 -28.86 18.59
N ASP A 190 4.38 -29.95 19.12
CA ASP A 190 4.18 -31.30 18.56
C ASP A 190 2.70 -31.72 18.47
N TRP A 191 1.84 -31.23 19.37
CA TRP A 191 0.40 -31.49 19.39
C TRP A 191 -0.42 -30.65 18.40
N ALA A 192 0.22 -29.69 17.71
CA ALA A 192 -0.48 -28.67 16.93
C ALA A 192 -1.32 -29.27 15.79
N ASP A 193 -0.74 -30.20 15.02
CA ASP A 193 -1.40 -30.77 13.85
C ASP A 193 -2.62 -31.62 14.26
N ASP A 194 -2.49 -32.47 15.28
CA ASP A 194 -3.59 -33.27 15.83
C ASP A 194 -4.75 -32.40 16.34
N PHE A 195 -4.45 -31.27 17.01
CA PHE A 195 -5.49 -30.34 17.41
C PHE A 195 -6.13 -29.64 16.21
N LEU A 196 -5.32 -29.25 15.22
CA LEU A 196 -5.79 -28.57 14.02
C LEU A 196 -6.70 -29.47 13.19
N ASP A 197 -6.51 -30.78 13.17
CA ASP A 197 -7.42 -31.72 12.50
C ASP A 197 -8.81 -31.72 13.14
N ALA A 198 -8.89 -31.68 14.46
CA ALA A 198 -10.16 -31.56 15.18
C ALA A 198 -10.81 -30.16 15.02
N TYR A 199 -10.00 -29.11 14.86
CA TYR A 199 -10.47 -27.72 14.74
C TYR A 199 -10.85 -27.31 13.31
N ARG A 200 -10.12 -27.77 12.29
CA ARG A 200 -10.20 -27.32 10.89
C ARG A 200 -11.30 -28.01 10.08
N ARG A 201 -12.47 -28.16 10.69
CA ARG A 201 -13.63 -28.83 10.08
C ARG A 201 -14.67 -27.84 9.55
N PRO A 202 -15.37 -28.13 8.44
CA PRO A 202 -16.40 -27.24 7.87
C PRO A 202 -17.55 -26.90 8.82
N GLN A 203 -17.82 -27.74 9.82
CA GLN A 203 -18.84 -27.53 10.85
C GLN A 203 -18.48 -26.39 11.82
N LYS A 204 -17.27 -25.82 11.72
CA LYS A 204 -16.77 -24.71 12.54
C LYS A 204 -16.92 -24.99 14.05
N PRO A 205 -16.45 -26.14 14.58
CA PRO A 205 -16.51 -26.40 16.02
C PRO A 205 -15.85 -25.27 16.81
N SER A 206 -16.39 -24.96 18.00
CA SER A 206 -15.75 -24.03 18.92
C SER A 206 -14.37 -24.56 19.35
N VAL A 207 -13.52 -23.68 19.86
CA VAL A 207 -12.19 -24.10 20.37
C VAL A 207 -12.36 -25.15 21.47
N ASP A 208 -13.32 -24.96 22.37
CA ASP A 208 -13.61 -25.91 23.45
C ASP A 208 -14.07 -27.28 22.92
N ALA A 209 -14.98 -27.31 21.93
CA ALA A 209 -15.45 -28.56 21.34
C ALA A 209 -14.33 -29.30 20.56
N ALA A 210 -13.53 -28.57 19.80
CA ALA A 210 -12.38 -29.13 19.09
C ALA A 210 -11.31 -29.66 20.07
N TYR A 211 -11.09 -28.95 21.18
CA TYR A 211 -10.14 -29.35 22.21
C TYR A 211 -10.57 -30.62 22.93
N GLN A 212 -11.87 -30.76 23.26
CA GLN A 212 -12.43 -31.98 23.82
C GLN A 212 -12.23 -33.18 22.87
N GLU A 213 -12.50 -32.99 21.58
CA GLU A 213 -12.31 -34.02 20.57
C GLU A 213 -10.85 -34.43 20.42
N PHE A 214 -9.95 -33.44 20.31
CA PHE A 214 -8.51 -33.66 20.30
C PHE A 214 -8.04 -34.48 21.52
N CYS A 215 -8.53 -34.14 22.72
CA CYS A 215 -8.18 -34.85 23.94
C CYS A 215 -8.65 -36.31 23.99
N ARG A 216 -9.66 -36.70 23.20
CA ARG A 216 -10.12 -38.10 23.15
C ARG A 216 -9.12 -39.01 22.44
N HIS A 217 -8.48 -38.49 21.39
CA HIS A 217 -7.65 -39.29 20.49
C HIS A 217 -6.15 -39.06 20.69
N TYR A 218 -5.74 -37.93 21.26
CA TYR A 218 -4.33 -37.60 21.43
C TYR A 218 -3.66 -38.39 22.56
N VAL A 219 -2.56 -39.04 22.20
CA VAL A 219 -1.69 -39.84 23.09
C VAL A 219 -0.38 -39.07 23.29
N GLY A 220 -0.22 -38.43 24.44
CA GLY A 220 0.96 -37.62 24.76
C GLY A 220 0.68 -36.59 25.85
N ASN A 221 1.63 -35.69 26.08
CA ASN A 221 1.44 -34.59 27.03
C ASN A 221 0.47 -33.56 26.44
N ARG A 222 -0.71 -33.44 27.05
CA ARG A 222 -1.79 -32.58 26.53
C ARG A 222 -1.53 -31.12 26.91
N PRO A 223 -1.59 -30.17 25.96
CA PRO A 223 -1.57 -28.75 26.29
C PRO A 223 -2.83 -28.36 27.06
N SER A 224 -2.75 -27.35 27.91
CA SER A 224 -3.94 -26.66 28.41
C SER A 224 -4.70 -25.97 27.28
N ILE A 225 -6.02 -25.81 27.44
CA ILE A 225 -6.85 -25.07 26.49
C ILE A 225 -6.35 -23.62 26.25
N HIS A 226 -5.71 -23.01 27.26
CA HIS A 226 -5.11 -21.68 27.11
C HIS A 226 -3.86 -21.70 26.23
N GLN A 227 -3.05 -22.76 26.26
CA GLN A 227 -1.93 -22.92 25.33
C GLN A 227 -2.44 -23.07 23.89
N VAL A 228 -3.53 -23.82 23.69
CA VAL A 228 -4.20 -23.97 22.39
C VAL A 228 -4.71 -22.63 21.87
N ARG A 229 -5.43 -21.85 22.69
CA ARG A 229 -5.91 -20.51 22.31
C ARG A 229 -4.74 -19.59 21.92
N ARG A 230 -3.67 -19.56 22.73
CA ARG A 230 -2.47 -18.79 22.41
C ARG A 230 -1.79 -19.23 21.12
N PHE A 231 -1.78 -20.53 20.82
CA PHE A 231 -1.26 -21.05 19.55
C PHE A 231 -2.11 -20.60 18.36
N LEU A 232 -3.45 -20.68 18.47
CA LEU A 232 -4.36 -20.18 17.43
C LEU A 232 -4.18 -18.68 17.16
N ASP A 233 -3.88 -17.88 18.18
CA ASP A 233 -3.61 -16.44 18.04
C ASP A 233 -2.27 -16.15 17.33
N LYS A 234 -1.32 -17.10 17.32
CA LYS A 234 -0.07 -16.98 16.57
C LYS A 234 -0.28 -17.26 15.07
N LEU A 235 -1.28 -18.07 14.71
CA LEU A 235 -1.50 -18.48 13.34
C LEU A 235 -2.06 -17.33 12.48
N PRO A 236 -1.56 -17.13 11.24
CA PRO A 236 -2.23 -16.26 10.28
C PRO A 236 -3.69 -16.69 10.09
N ALA A 237 -4.60 -15.73 9.95
CA ALA A 237 -6.04 -16.01 9.86
C ALA A 237 -6.37 -17.02 8.74
N ILE A 238 -5.69 -16.95 7.59
CA ILE A 238 -5.86 -17.91 6.48
C ILE A 238 -5.49 -19.34 6.91
N VAL A 239 -4.38 -19.49 7.63
CA VAL A 239 -3.89 -20.79 8.11
C VAL A 239 -4.80 -21.33 9.20
N ARG A 240 -5.30 -20.46 10.09
CA ARG A 240 -6.24 -20.82 11.15
C ARG A 240 -7.56 -21.34 10.60
N GLU A 241 -8.14 -20.65 9.61
CA GLU A 241 -9.46 -20.96 9.05
C GLU A 241 -9.43 -21.95 7.87
N LYS A 242 -8.24 -22.42 7.46
CA LYS A 242 -8.10 -23.45 6.43
C LYS A 242 -8.94 -24.69 6.81
N GLY A 243 -9.74 -25.22 5.88
CA GLY A 243 -10.65 -26.36 6.14
C GLY A 243 -11.97 -25.98 6.81
N ARG A 244 -12.00 -24.92 7.64
CA ARG A 244 -13.24 -24.36 8.22
C ARG A 244 -14.02 -23.51 7.23
N MET A 245 -13.31 -22.88 6.30
CA MET A 245 -13.86 -22.01 5.28
C MET A 245 -13.56 -22.56 3.89
N GLY A 246 -14.59 -22.67 3.06
CA GLY A 246 -14.43 -23.01 1.64
C GLY A 246 -13.77 -21.86 0.85
N PRO A 247 -13.41 -22.10 -0.43
CA PRO A 247 -12.69 -21.11 -1.25
C PRO A 247 -13.38 -19.73 -1.34
N ARG A 248 -14.72 -19.70 -1.33
CA ARG A 248 -15.51 -18.46 -1.38
C ARG A 248 -15.38 -17.65 -0.08
N GLU A 249 -15.57 -18.28 1.06
CA GLU A 249 -15.53 -17.61 2.36
C GLU A 249 -14.09 -17.19 2.72
N LEU A 250 -13.11 -18.00 2.34
CA LEU A 250 -11.69 -17.68 2.53
C LEU A 250 -11.27 -16.39 1.80
N LYS A 251 -11.96 -16.02 0.71
CA LYS A 251 -11.72 -14.75 -0.01
C LYS A 251 -11.95 -13.51 0.87
N ASN A 252 -12.79 -13.60 1.91
CA ASN A 252 -13.06 -12.48 2.82
C ASN A 252 -11.89 -12.20 3.77
N ILE A 253 -11.03 -13.20 4.02
CA ILE A 253 -9.88 -13.10 4.94
C ILE A 253 -8.58 -12.88 4.16
N LYS A 254 -8.55 -13.23 2.87
CA LYS A 254 -7.39 -13.00 2.01
C LYS A 254 -7.12 -11.49 1.87
N PRO A 255 -5.82 -11.09 1.82
CA PRO A 255 -5.46 -9.74 1.41
C PRO A 255 -6.11 -9.40 0.08
N PHE A 256 -6.72 -8.23 -0.02
CA PHE A 256 -7.33 -7.74 -1.25
C PHE A 256 -6.69 -6.41 -1.64
N VAL A 257 -6.59 -6.18 -2.95
CA VAL A 257 -6.16 -4.89 -3.49
C VAL A 257 -7.36 -3.95 -3.48
N ARG A 258 -7.24 -2.83 -2.76
CA ARG A 258 -8.21 -1.74 -2.87
C ARG A 258 -7.97 -1.01 -4.18
N ARG A 259 -8.99 -0.94 -5.02
CA ARG A 259 -8.98 -0.10 -6.23
C ARG A 259 -9.51 1.28 -5.85
N THR A 260 -8.83 2.32 -6.31
CA THR A 260 -9.33 3.70 -6.23
C THR A 260 -10.05 4.04 -7.54
N PHE A 261 -10.87 5.08 -7.49
CA PHE A 261 -11.62 5.59 -8.65
C PHE A 261 -11.16 7.01 -9.04
N GLU A 262 -10.05 7.47 -8.45
CA GLU A 262 -9.56 8.85 -8.53
C GLU A 262 -9.13 9.26 -9.94
N GLU A 263 -8.72 8.29 -10.76
CA GLU A 263 -8.30 8.52 -12.14
C GLU A 263 -9.46 8.38 -13.15
N LEU A 264 -10.68 8.05 -12.69
CA LEU A 264 -11.85 7.97 -13.56
C LEU A 264 -12.44 9.36 -13.80
N TRP A 265 -12.61 9.70 -15.07
CA TRP A 265 -13.39 10.84 -15.51
C TRP A 265 -14.89 10.53 -15.48
N PRO A 266 -15.76 11.55 -15.38
CA PRO A 266 -17.19 11.36 -15.56
C PRO A 266 -17.47 10.64 -16.89
N ASN A 267 -18.35 9.64 -16.85
CA ASN A 267 -18.72 8.78 -17.97
C ASN A 267 -17.68 7.74 -18.43
N ASP A 268 -16.56 7.57 -17.71
CA ASP A 268 -15.61 6.49 -18.04
C ASP A 268 -16.22 5.10 -17.80
N VAL A 269 -16.86 4.93 -16.65
CA VAL A 269 -17.43 3.64 -16.24
C VAL A 269 -18.79 3.84 -15.64
N TRP A 270 -19.79 3.25 -16.28
CA TRP A 270 -21.13 3.12 -15.76
C TRP A 270 -21.35 1.72 -15.20
N SER A 271 -22.14 1.61 -14.15
CA SER A 271 -22.60 0.34 -13.61
C SER A 271 -24.10 0.37 -13.47
N ALA A 272 -24.75 -0.79 -13.61
CA ALA A 272 -26.18 -0.91 -13.42
C ALA A 272 -26.56 -2.12 -12.58
N ASP A 273 -27.69 -1.98 -11.89
CA ASP A 273 -28.33 -3.07 -11.17
C ASP A 273 -29.84 -2.87 -11.04
N GLY A 274 -30.55 -4.00 -10.95
CA GLY A 274 -31.98 -4.06 -10.64
C GLY A 274 -32.19 -4.15 -9.13
N HIS A 275 -33.23 -3.49 -8.62
CA HIS A 275 -33.66 -3.56 -7.23
C HIS A 275 -35.17 -3.68 -7.15
N THR A 276 -35.68 -4.77 -6.58
CA THR A 276 -37.10 -4.88 -6.23
C THR A 276 -37.39 -3.93 -5.08
N PHE A 277 -38.18 -2.90 -5.34
CA PHE A 277 -38.46 -1.85 -4.36
C PHE A 277 -39.03 -2.43 -3.06
N ASP A 278 -38.55 -1.99 -1.90
CA ASP A 278 -38.89 -2.60 -0.61
C ASP A 278 -40.19 -2.07 0.01
N ALA A 279 -41.06 -1.46 -0.79
CA ALA A 279 -42.40 -1.05 -0.38
C ALA A 279 -43.40 -1.36 -1.48
N GLU A 280 -44.66 -1.54 -1.09
CA GLU A 280 -45.74 -1.74 -2.06
C GLU A 280 -46.28 -0.40 -2.56
N VAL A 281 -46.56 -0.34 -3.86
CA VAL A 281 -47.24 0.79 -4.51
C VAL A 281 -48.42 0.27 -5.33
N GLN A 282 -49.31 1.18 -5.72
CA GLN A 282 -50.46 0.82 -6.52
C GLN A 282 -50.06 0.45 -7.96
N HIS A 283 -50.49 -0.73 -8.44
CA HIS A 283 -50.23 -1.15 -9.81
C HIS A 283 -50.98 -0.29 -10.83
N PRO A 284 -50.32 0.24 -11.87
CA PRO A 284 -50.93 1.23 -12.78
C PRO A 284 -52.09 0.67 -13.60
N LEU A 285 -52.12 -0.64 -13.89
CA LEU A 285 -53.17 -1.25 -14.72
C LEU A 285 -54.41 -1.72 -13.93
N HIS A 286 -54.23 -2.26 -12.72
CA HIS A 286 -55.31 -2.94 -11.99
C HIS A 286 -55.46 -2.48 -10.53
N GLY A 287 -54.65 -1.52 -10.08
CA GLY A 287 -54.80 -0.85 -8.79
C GLY A 287 -54.47 -1.69 -7.55
N ARG A 288 -54.00 -2.93 -7.71
CA ARG A 288 -53.62 -3.79 -6.58
C ARG A 288 -52.20 -3.46 -6.11
N PRO A 289 -51.87 -3.64 -4.83
CA PRO A 289 -50.50 -3.47 -4.33
C PRO A 289 -49.52 -4.38 -5.08
N PHE A 290 -48.36 -3.85 -5.42
CA PHE A 290 -47.24 -4.61 -5.96
C PHE A 290 -45.91 -3.90 -5.66
N ARG A 291 -44.81 -4.63 -5.82
CA ARG A 291 -43.45 -4.11 -5.67
C ARG A 291 -42.81 -3.93 -7.06
N PRO A 292 -42.53 -2.71 -7.51
CA PRO A 292 -41.91 -2.47 -8.80
C PRO A 292 -40.43 -2.85 -8.78
N GLU A 293 -39.91 -3.16 -9.96
CA GLU A 293 -38.48 -3.36 -10.17
C GLU A 293 -37.85 -2.06 -10.67
N ILE A 294 -36.84 -1.57 -9.95
CA ILE A 294 -36.14 -0.33 -10.31
C ILE A 294 -34.77 -0.68 -10.87
N THR A 295 -34.54 -0.39 -12.15
CA THR A 295 -33.20 -0.48 -12.74
C THR A 295 -32.50 0.85 -12.60
N THR A 296 -31.30 0.86 -12.02
CA THR A 296 -30.53 2.07 -11.75
C THR A 296 -29.18 2.02 -12.45
N ILE A 297 -28.77 3.13 -13.06
CA ILE A 297 -27.45 3.31 -13.66
C ILE A 297 -26.71 4.41 -12.91
N ILE A 298 -25.49 4.09 -12.49
CA ILE A 298 -24.59 4.98 -11.78
C ILE A 298 -23.30 5.19 -12.56
N ASP A 299 -22.82 6.42 -12.56
CA ASP A 299 -21.45 6.73 -12.95
C ASP A 299 -20.49 6.43 -11.80
N ILE A 300 -19.52 5.54 -12.03
CA ILE A 300 -18.63 5.04 -10.99
C ILE A 300 -17.67 6.13 -10.49
N GLY A 301 -17.17 7.00 -11.37
CA GLY A 301 -16.23 8.07 -10.99
C GLY A 301 -16.88 9.09 -10.07
N THR A 302 -18.05 9.61 -10.44
CA THR A 302 -18.74 10.69 -9.72
C THR A 302 -19.70 10.22 -8.62
N ARG A 303 -20.07 8.92 -8.62
CA ARG A 303 -21.15 8.35 -7.79
C ARG A 303 -22.55 8.91 -8.07
N LYS A 304 -22.72 9.63 -9.17
CA LYS A 304 -24.01 10.18 -9.55
C LYS A 304 -24.89 9.11 -10.20
N VAL A 305 -26.14 9.00 -9.75
CA VAL A 305 -27.17 8.25 -10.50
C VAL A 305 -27.51 9.05 -11.76
N ILE A 306 -27.27 8.45 -12.91
CA ILE A 306 -27.40 9.10 -14.23
C ILE A 306 -28.61 8.60 -15.01
N GLY A 307 -29.10 7.39 -14.69
CA GLY A 307 -30.26 6.79 -15.34
C GLY A 307 -31.03 5.91 -14.38
N PHE A 308 -32.34 5.87 -14.56
CA PHE A 308 -33.19 4.90 -13.90
C PHE A 308 -34.39 4.55 -14.78
N SER A 309 -34.99 3.40 -14.51
CA SER A 309 -36.27 2.98 -15.08
C SER A 309 -37.03 2.18 -14.03
N VAL A 310 -38.35 2.23 -14.09
CA VAL A 310 -39.25 1.52 -13.18
C VAL A 310 -40.12 0.59 -14.01
N GLY A 311 -39.99 -0.72 -13.76
CA GLY A 311 -40.73 -1.77 -14.45
C GLY A 311 -41.70 -2.51 -13.52
N LEU A 312 -42.66 -3.21 -14.12
CA LEU A 312 -43.59 -4.08 -13.41
C LEU A 312 -42.91 -5.36 -12.88
N ALA A 313 -41.83 -5.78 -13.55
CA ALA A 313 -40.98 -6.90 -13.20
C ALA A 313 -39.58 -6.68 -13.79
N GLU A 314 -38.61 -7.51 -13.40
CA GLU A 314 -37.28 -7.52 -14.01
C GLU A 314 -37.40 -7.75 -15.52
N SER A 315 -36.90 -6.79 -16.29
CA SER A 315 -36.94 -6.86 -17.75
C SER A 315 -35.75 -6.17 -18.39
N SER A 316 -35.33 -6.72 -19.52
CA SER A 316 -34.30 -6.14 -20.36
C SER A 316 -34.68 -4.79 -20.93
N LEU A 317 -35.99 -4.57 -21.16
CA LEU A 317 -36.53 -3.28 -21.58
C LEU A 317 -36.32 -2.20 -20.52
N ALA A 318 -36.52 -2.49 -19.23
CA ALA A 318 -36.23 -1.54 -18.16
C ALA A 318 -34.74 -1.15 -18.12
N THR A 319 -33.84 -2.09 -18.43
CA THR A 319 -32.41 -1.80 -18.55
C THR A 319 -32.10 -0.89 -19.74
N VAL A 320 -32.68 -1.17 -20.91
CA VAL A 320 -32.53 -0.33 -22.12
C VAL A 320 -33.11 1.06 -21.88
N ASP A 321 -34.25 1.16 -21.20
CA ASP A 321 -34.94 2.40 -20.87
C ASP A 321 -34.11 3.29 -19.92
N ALA A 322 -33.55 2.68 -18.87
CA ALA A 322 -32.62 3.36 -17.96
C ALA A 322 -31.36 3.84 -18.68
N LEU A 323 -30.84 3.02 -19.63
CA LEU A 323 -29.67 3.38 -20.43
C LEU A 323 -29.96 4.51 -21.41
N ARG A 324 -31.14 4.49 -22.06
CA ARG A 324 -31.62 5.60 -22.89
C ARG A 324 -31.69 6.88 -22.06
N HIS A 325 -32.28 6.82 -20.86
CA HIS A 325 -32.35 7.98 -19.95
C HIS A 325 -30.95 8.51 -19.63
N ALA A 326 -30.00 7.64 -19.25
CA ALA A 326 -28.62 8.03 -18.97
C ALA A 326 -27.96 8.71 -20.18
N VAL A 327 -28.07 8.12 -21.38
CA VAL A 327 -27.45 8.66 -22.60
C VAL A 327 -28.00 10.04 -22.97
N ILE A 328 -29.33 10.20 -22.93
CA ILE A 328 -29.98 11.47 -23.29
C ILE A 328 -29.61 12.59 -22.31
N THR A 329 -29.51 12.28 -21.02
CA THR A 329 -29.38 13.30 -19.98
C THR A 329 -27.93 13.59 -19.58
N HIS A 330 -27.01 12.64 -19.78
CA HIS A 330 -25.64 12.73 -19.28
C HIS A 330 -24.57 12.41 -20.34
N GLY A 331 -24.96 12.20 -21.60
CA GLY A 331 -24.03 11.84 -22.68
C GLY A 331 -23.69 10.34 -22.67
N VAL A 332 -22.71 9.93 -23.47
CA VAL A 332 -22.40 8.50 -23.68
C VAL A 332 -21.26 8.03 -22.76
N GLY A 333 -21.46 6.90 -22.07
CA GLY A 333 -20.44 6.24 -21.26
C GLY A 333 -19.45 5.42 -22.08
N ALA A 334 -18.19 5.36 -21.67
CA ALA A 334 -17.18 4.56 -22.37
C ALA A 334 -17.33 3.05 -22.07
N ILE A 335 -17.51 2.69 -20.79
CA ILE A 335 -17.66 1.30 -20.34
C ILE A 335 -18.97 1.11 -19.58
N PHE A 336 -19.75 0.10 -19.96
CA PHE A 336 -20.90 -0.37 -19.18
C PHE A 336 -20.54 -1.68 -18.48
N TYR A 337 -20.31 -1.59 -17.17
CA TYR A 337 -19.87 -2.70 -16.32
C TYR A 337 -21.05 -3.29 -15.53
N VAL A 338 -21.51 -4.48 -15.93
CA VAL A 338 -22.73 -5.13 -15.38
C VAL A 338 -22.52 -6.60 -15.06
N ASP A 339 -23.46 -7.21 -14.35
CA ASP A 339 -23.40 -8.64 -14.08
C ASP A 339 -23.71 -9.44 -15.35
N ASN A 340 -23.37 -10.72 -15.34
CA ASN A 340 -23.63 -11.67 -16.41
C ASN A 340 -25.06 -12.24 -16.36
N GLY A 341 -25.98 -11.57 -15.66
CA GLY A 341 -27.38 -11.94 -15.51
C GLY A 341 -28.16 -11.85 -16.82
N ALA A 342 -29.25 -12.60 -16.92
CA ALA A 342 -30.05 -12.72 -18.15
C ALA A 342 -30.62 -11.37 -18.63
N GLY A 343 -30.93 -10.43 -17.72
CA GLY A 343 -31.40 -9.09 -18.06
C GLY A 343 -30.42 -8.27 -18.93
N TYR A 344 -29.12 -8.55 -18.82
CA TYR A 344 -28.06 -7.83 -19.54
C TYR A 344 -27.54 -8.59 -20.78
N LYS A 345 -28.00 -9.83 -20.99
CA LYS A 345 -27.68 -10.69 -22.15
C LYS A 345 -28.75 -10.62 -23.25
N ASN A 346 -29.18 -9.41 -23.63
CA ASN A 346 -30.19 -9.26 -24.67
C ASN A 346 -29.57 -8.81 -25.98
N GLU A 347 -30.04 -9.38 -27.09
CA GLU A 347 -29.67 -8.92 -28.45
C GLU A 347 -29.95 -7.42 -28.64
N LEU A 348 -30.99 -6.89 -27.99
CA LEU A 348 -31.31 -5.45 -27.99
C LEU A 348 -30.21 -4.57 -27.37
N LEU A 349 -29.39 -5.12 -26.47
CA LEU A 349 -28.26 -4.45 -25.84
C LEU A 349 -26.96 -4.74 -26.59
N ALA A 350 -26.70 -6.02 -26.88
CA ALA A 350 -25.39 -6.52 -27.30
C ALA A 350 -25.21 -6.72 -28.81
N ASN A 351 -26.26 -6.63 -29.62
CA ASN A 351 -26.11 -6.77 -31.06
C ASN A 351 -25.26 -5.62 -31.62
N GLU A 352 -24.17 -5.96 -32.29
CA GLU A 352 -23.13 -5.02 -32.75
C GLU A 352 -23.64 -4.04 -33.83
N ALA A 353 -24.70 -4.40 -34.58
CA ALA A 353 -25.28 -3.56 -35.64
C ALA A 353 -26.56 -2.81 -35.22
N ILE A 354 -27.37 -3.40 -34.33
CA ILE A 354 -28.72 -2.91 -34.00
C ILE A 354 -28.89 -2.55 -32.51
N GLY A 355 -28.00 -3.03 -31.65
CA GLY A 355 -28.04 -2.81 -30.22
C GLY A 355 -27.63 -1.40 -29.83
N LEU A 356 -28.27 -0.86 -28.78
CA LEU A 356 -28.02 0.51 -28.31
C LEU A 356 -26.53 0.74 -27.97
N MET A 357 -25.85 -0.28 -27.43
CA MET A 357 -24.44 -0.17 -27.03
C MET A 357 -23.50 -0.11 -28.23
N GLY A 358 -23.72 -0.95 -29.24
CA GLY A 358 -22.94 -0.91 -30.48
C GLY A 358 -23.10 0.42 -31.23
N ARG A 359 -24.32 0.94 -31.29
CA ARG A 359 -24.62 2.24 -31.94
C ARG A 359 -24.09 3.44 -31.18
N CYS A 360 -24.09 3.40 -29.85
CA CYS A 360 -23.52 4.45 -29.02
C CYS A 360 -21.99 4.30 -28.84
N GLY A 361 -21.37 3.20 -29.26
CA GLY A 361 -19.94 2.94 -29.05
C GLY A 361 -19.56 2.62 -27.59
N ILE A 362 -20.51 2.08 -26.82
CA ILE A 362 -20.32 1.73 -25.41
C ILE A 362 -19.71 0.32 -25.31
N THR A 363 -18.60 0.18 -24.58
CA THR A 363 -17.97 -1.13 -24.35
C THR A 363 -18.62 -1.84 -23.17
N VAL A 364 -19.21 -3.02 -23.39
CA VAL A 364 -19.79 -3.83 -22.32
C VAL A 364 -18.72 -4.69 -21.66
N LYS A 365 -18.69 -4.71 -20.33
CA LYS A 365 -17.83 -5.60 -19.54
C LYS A 365 -18.66 -6.29 -18.47
N HIS A 366 -18.54 -7.62 -18.39
CA HIS A 366 -19.23 -8.39 -17.36
C HIS A 366 -18.34 -8.68 -16.15
N SER A 367 -18.92 -8.66 -14.95
CA SER A 367 -18.23 -9.14 -13.76
C SER A 367 -17.88 -10.63 -13.87
N LEU A 368 -16.68 -10.99 -13.42
CA LEU A 368 -16.27 -12.39 -13.33
C LEU A 368 -17.22 -13.16 -12.39
N PRO A 369 -17.57 -14.42 -12.72
CA PRO A 369 -18.37 -15.26 -11.83
C PRO A 369 -17.79 -15.30 -10.41
N TYR A 370 -18.66 -15.20 -9.41
CA TYR A 370 -18.28 -15.24 -7.98
C TYR A 370 -17.35 -14.09 -7.51
N ASN A 371 -17.35 -12.96 -8.22
CA ASN A 371 -16.63 -11.74 -7.83
C ASN A 371 -17.56 -10.58 -7.44
N SER A 372 -18.48 -10.83 -6.50
CA SER A 372 -19.45 -9.83 -6.00
C SER A 372 -18.81 -8.55 -5.46
N GLN A 373 -17.60 -8.64 -4.90
CA GLN A 373 -16.85 -7.50 -4.36
C GLN A 373 -16.61 -6.37 -5.38
N ALA A 374 -16.62 -6.67 -6.69
CA ALA A 374 -16.39 -5.67 -7.73
C ALA A 374 -17.59 -4.72 -7.95
N ARG A 375 -18.77 -5.01 -7.38
CA ARG A 375 -20.02 -4.28 -7.59
C ARG A 375 -20.53 -3.52 -6.35
N GLY A 376 -19.71 -3.43 -5.29
CA GLY A 376 -20.15 -2.83 -4.02
C GLY A 376 -20.62 -1.37 -4.08
N VAL A 377 -20.28 -0.64 -5.14
CA VAL A 377 -20.74 0.74 -5.37
C VAL A 377 -22.24 0.79 -5.66
N ILE A 378 -22.73 -0.02 -6.61
CA ILE A 378 -24.14 -0.02 -7.00
C ILE A 378 -25.00 -0.62 -5.89
N GLU A 379 -24.52 -1.68 -5.21
CA GLU A 379 -25.18 -2.26 -4.03
C GLU A 379 -25.33 -1.23 -2.90
N ARG A 380 -24.30 -0.39 -2.68
CA ARG A 380 -24.38 0.69 -1.69
C ARG A 380 -25.44 1.71 -2.07
N VAL A 381 -25.53 2.07 -3.35
CA VAL A 381 -26.49 3.06 -3.85
C VAL A 381 -27.93 2.58 -3.70
N GLN A 382 -28.20 1.31 -4.02
CA GLN A 382 -29.52 0.72 -3.76
C GLN A 382 -29.93 0.85 -2.29
N LYS A 383 -29.00 0.55 -1.37
CA LYS A 383 -29.24 0.71 0.08
C LYS A 383 -29.46 2.17 0.49
N THR A 384 -28.62 3.09 0.04
CA THR A 384 -28.69 4.49 0.49
C THR A 384 -29.80 5.28 -0.17
N LEU A 385 -30.24 4.88 -1.37
CA LEU A 385 -31.29 5.58 -2.12
C LEU A 385 -32.63 4.86 -1.99
N TRP A 386 -32.77 3.67 -2.57
CA TRP A 386 -34.06 3.00 -2.72
C TRP A 386 -34.56 2.38 -1.42
N VAL A 387 -33.71 1.70 -0.66
CA VAL A 387 -34.11 1.16 0.65
C VAL A 387 -34.43 2.30 1.62
N SER A 388 -33.64 3.38 1.58
CA SER A 388 -33.90 4.54 2.43
C SER A 388 -35.20 5.26 2.07
N LEU A 389 -35.53 5.35 0.78
CA LEU A 389 -36.82 5.86 0.30
C LEU A 389 -37.97 4.93 0.68
N ALA A 390 -37.82 3.61 0.50
CA ALA A 390 -38.86 2.65 0.84
C ALA A 390 -39.25 2.73 2.32
N LYS A 391 -38.28 2.97 3.21
CA LYS A 391 -38.51 3.16 4.65
C LYS A 391 -39.31 4.39 5.02
N THR A 392 -39.49 5.37 4.12
CA THR A 392 -40.35 6.53 4.37
C THR A 392 -41.81 6.25 4.03
N LEU A 393 -42.12 5.07 3.49
CA LEU A 393 -43.47 4.68 3.09
C LEU A 393 -44.07 3.73 4.14
N ASP A 394 -45.34 3.94 4.47
CA ASP A 394 -46.05 3.07 5.41
C ASP A 394 -46.13 1.61 4.91
N SER A 395 -46.13 1.42 3.58
CA SER A 395 -46.15 0.13 2.88
C SER A 395 -44.79 -0.57 2.81
N TYR A 396 -43.82 -0.19 3.64
CA TYR A 396 -42.49 -0.82 3.68
C TYR A 396 -42.56 -2.29 4.10
N MET A 397 -41.89 -3.14 3.33
CA MET A 397 -41.88 -4.61 3.46
C MET A 397 -40.46 -5.19 3.56
N GLY A 398 -39.43 -4.35 3.70
CA GLY A 398 -38.04 -4.79 3.77
C GLY A 398 -37.69 -5.56 5.05
N ALA A 399 -36.45 -6.06 5.13
CA ALA A 399 -36.02 -6.94 6.23
C ALA A 399 -36.03 -6.29 7.62
N ASP A 400 -35.93 -4.96 7.68
CA ASP A 400 -35.90 -4.20 8.93
C ASP A 400 -37.31 -3.90 9.49
N MET A 401 -38.37 -4.16 8.72
CA MET A 401 -39.75 -3.93 9.15
C MET A 401 -40.15 -4.90 10.26
N ASP A 402 -40.92 -4.42 11.24
CA ASP A 402 -41.47 -5.30 12.27
C ASP A 402 -42.36 -6.39 11.65
N ARG A 403 -42.24 -7.61 12.18
CA ARG A 403 -42.92 -8.79 11.60
C ARG A 403 -44.44 -8.73 11.73
N GLN A 404 -44.95 -8.13 12.80
CA GLN A 404 -46.39 -7.97 13.01
C GLN A 404 -46.92 -6.79 12.16
N ALA A 405 -46.19 -5.67 12.13
CA ALA A 405 -46.54 -4.53 11.28
C ALA A 405 -46.59 -4.91 9.80
N LYS A 406 -45.70 -5.79 9.35
CA LYS A 406 -45.67 -6.34 7.98
C LYS A 406 -46.92 -7.14 7.59
N GLN A 407 -47.73 -7.61 8.55
CA GLN A 407 -48.97 -8.36 8.30
C GLN A 407 -50.21 -7.47 8.25
N LEU A 408 -50.08 -6.20 8.69
CA LEU A 408 -51.20 -5.24 8.76
C LEU A 408 -51.35 -4.41 7.48
N ASN A 409 -50.34 -4.44 6.61
CA ASN A 409 -50.34 -3.90 5.24
C ASN A 409 -50.68 -5.02 4.26
#